data_AF-A0A8H6Z5D6-F1
#
_entry.id   AF-A0A8H6Z5D6-F1
#
_cell.length_a   1.000
_cell.length_b   1.000
_cell.length_c   1.000
_cell.angle_alpha   90.00
_cell.angle_beta   90.00
_cell.angle_gamma   90.00
#
_symmetry.space_group_name_H-M   'P 1'
#
loop_
_entity.id
_entity.type
_entity.pdbx_description
1 polymer ?
#
loop_
_entity_poly.entity_id
_entity_poly.type
_entity_poly.pdbx_seq_one_letter_code
_entity_poly.pdbx_strand_id
1 'polypeptide(L)'
;MRHADYPEDAVQSYTLFFRAKILPLLGPPEYSTYPSWMTDDHTPLEFSLARGNAGELLVRFAIEPSALALVGDRSVETLRNSLQSLSLSLDMKPDFDFDWFDICAKELLLADAPSLPEHMDHPVSEIFIGFDCAHHSASMKVYFMPRIRALATKESPEDMLTLITTQMGLEKPWAEITRFLSRFVSNDRPEIEIVAVDCVPSIKNRLKIYFRTHLLSHAHMEHFLTLGGALSSSDVSVGLSKARLLWNAMTAGTPAGSSRYFPSGLIYYELRQNRDFPSSKVYLPIRRYLPNDLAISKSIEGLDFPLSFSATYSCFAQAVFSHRALSARTGIHTYVCCTVKPGAGDISLYYSPEAFAPERTGNLRGYGTIGYSLTQPPSAADAQNIATLWVRKWELFVADTSLRDATLCLTPDCCLRDLLVFSRTFRMLEGRAKIVEHLQSAPRGFFGFKILGRVTLKVVTDSLCLIQGRLRFEDDDGTYTAVFTLTSSGGSPWRCLALLTVLHGFKESRLSSVLRSHDIEFDAVIIGAGQAGLATAAQLSRLGLKTCVIERSRRVGDPWRDRYSFLEFNTPKDFSHLPFFSIS
;
A
#
# COMPACT_ATOMS: atom_id res chain seq x y z
N MET A 1 12.51 -3.36 -10.39
CA MET A 1 13.64 -3.77 -9.54
C MET A 1 14.44 -4.90 -10.17
N ARG A 2 13.85 -6.07 -10.48
CA ARG A 2 14.58 -7.13 -11.22
C ARG A 2 15.20 -6.68 -12.55
N HIS A 3 14.46 -5.90 -13.34
CA HIS A 3 14.96 -5.30 -14.59
C HIS A 3 15.96 -4.14 -14.39
N ALA A 4 16.21 -3.74 -13.15
CA ALA A 4 17.10 -2.63 -12.79
C ALA A 4 18.31 -3.14 -11.99
N ASP A 5 18.63 -4.43 -12.08
CA ASP A 5 19.80 -5.06 -11.44
C ASP A 5 19.89 -4.87 -9.92
N TYR A 6 18.74 -4.84 -9.25
CA TYR A 6 18.71 -4.79 -7.79
C TYR A 6 19.20 -6.11 -7.20
N PRO A 7 20.02 -6.07 -6.13
CA PRO A 7 20.32 -7.21 -5.28
C PRO A 7 19.03 -7.90 -4.78
N GLU A 8 19.07 -9.23 -4.66
CA GLU A 8 17.87 -10.04 -4.37
C GLU A 8 17.28 -9.76 -2.98
N ASP A 9 18.15 -9.49 -2.00
CA ASP A 9 17.81 -9.01 -0.65
C ASP A 9 17.10 -7.65 -0.68
N ALA A 10 17.60 -6.70 -1.49
CA ALA A 10 16.95 -5.40 -1.68
C ALA A 10 15.56 -5.57 -2.32
N VAL A 11 15.43 -6.43 -3.34
CA VAL A 11 14.12 -6.76 -3.96
C VAL A 11 13.16 -7.31 -2.91
N GLN A 12 13.62 -8.22 -2.05
CA GLN A 12 12.79 -8.83 -1.02
C GLN A 12 12.36 -7.82 0.04
N SER A 13 13.29 -7.03 0.58
CA SER A 13 13.00 -6.01 1.60
C SER A 13 12.00 -4.97 1.08
N TYR A 14 12.24 -4.40 -0.12
CA TYR A 14 11.30 -3.44 -0.71
C TYR A 14 9.94 -4.04 -1.05
N THR A 15 9.88 -5.30 -1.49
CA THR A 15 8.60 -5.98 -1.75
C THR A 15 7.81 -6.19 -0.46
N LEU A 16 8.48 -6.56 0.63
CA LEU A 16 7.86 -6.72 1.94
C LEU A 16 7.37 -5.37 2.49
N PHE A 17 8.22 -4.34 2.45
CA PHE A 17 7.84 -2.98 2.83
C PHE A 17 6.61 -2.51 2.05
N PHE A 18 6.63 -2.65 0.72
CA PHE A 18 5.52 -2.24 -0.13
C PHE A 18 4.23 -2.99 0.22
N ARG A 19 4.30 -4.32 0.39
CA ARG A 19 3.11 -5.13 0.70
C ARG A 19 2.56 -4.87 2.10
N ALA A 20 3.42 -4.76 3.10
CA ALA A 20 3.01 -4.68 4.50
C ALA A 20 2.66 -3.25 4.93
N LYS A 21 3.33 -2.24 4.36
CA LYS A 21 3.23 -0.84 4.81
C LYS A 21 2.57 0.08 3.81
N ILE A 22 2.81 -0.13 2.51
CA ILE A 22 2.31 0.78 1.46
C ILE A 22 0.92 0.38 0.96
N LEU A 23 0.70 -0.89 0.59
CA LEU A 23 -0.60 -1.34 0.08
C LEU A 23 -1.79 -1.00 0.99
N PRO A 24 -1.71 -1.14 2.33
CA PRO A 24 -2.83 -0.77 3.19
C PRO A 24 -3.15 0.73 3.18
N LEU A 25 -2.20 1.59 2.83
CA LEU A 25 -2.39 3.03 2.75
C LEU A 25 -3.15 3.46 1.50
N LEU A 26 -3.08 2.67 0.42
CA LEU A 26 -3.76 2.98 -0.84
C LEU A 26 -5.29 2.92 -0.75
N GLY A 27 -5.82 2.33 0.34
CA GLY A 27 -7.24 2.11 0.51
C GLY A 27 -7.80 1.02 -0.41
N PRO A 28 -9.06 0.60 -0.20
CA PRO A 28 -9.70 -0.38 -1.06
C PRO A 28 -10.07 0.25 -2.42
N PRO A 29 -9.98 -0.51 -3.54
CA PRO A 29 -10.32 -0.03 -4.89
C PRO A 29 -11.73 0.57 -5.02
N GLU A 30 -12.65 0.11 -4.16
CA GLU A 30 -14.09 0.40 -4.20
C GLU A 30 -14.51 1.65 -3.40
N TYR A 31 -13.62 2.24 -2.59
CA TYR A 31 -13.97 3.35 -1.66
C TYR A 31 -13.16 4.62 -1.85
N SER A 32 -12.61 4.84 -3.04
CA SER A 32 -12.20 6.19 -3.41
C SER A 32 -13.45 7.04 -3.67
N THR A 33 -14.16 7.46 -2.61
CA THR A 33 -15.06 8.63 -2.66
C THR A 33 -14.29 9.91 -3.01
N TYR A 34 -12.97 9.81 -3.12
CA TYR A 34 -12.02 10.88 -3.40
C TYR A 34 -10.99 10.44 -4.46
N PRO A 35 -11.31 10.60 -5.76
CA PRO A 35 -10.42 10.16 -6.83
C PRO A 35 -9.03 10.81 -6.71
N SER A 36 -7.96 9.99 -6.68
CA SER A 36 -6.60 10.54 -6.60
C SER A 36 -6.30 11.46 -7.79
N TRP A 37 -5.58 12.56 -7.53
CA TRP A 37 -5.04 13.41 -8.59
C TRP A 37 -3.67 12.93 -9.11
N MET A 38 -3.08 11.91 -8.47
CA MET A 38 -1.74 11.43 -8.80
C MET A 38 -1.63 10.88 -10.22
N THR A 39 -2.62 10.12 -10.68
CA THR A 39 -2.66 9.55 -12.02
C THR A 39 -4.00 9.84 -12.70
N ASP A 40 -4.01 9.77 -14.04
CA ASP A 40 -5.21 10.09 -14.82
C ASP A 40 -6.36 9.08 -14.65
N ASP A 41 -6.04 7.85 -14.25
CA ASP A 41 -7.03 6.82 -13.92
C ASP A 41 -7.38 6.82 -12.43
N HIS A 42 -6.95 7.85 -11.69
CA HIS A 42 -7.17 8.05 -10.26
C HIS A 42 -6.54 6.98 -9.37
N THR A 43 -5.59 6.21 -9.90
CA THR A 43 -4.79 5.30 -9.10
C THR A 43 -3.92 6.09 -8.11
N PRO A 44 -4.02 5.84 -6.78
CA PRO A 44 -3.27 6.59 -5.76
C PRO A 44 -1.80 6.14 -5.64
N LEU A 45 -1.18 5.75 -6.76
CA LEU A 45 0.15 5.17 -6.83
C LEU A 45 0.77 5.46 -8.20
N GLU A 46 2.00 5.97 -8.20
CA GLU A 46 2.80 6.18 -9.40
C GLU A 46 4.20 5.58 -9.19
N PHE A 47 4.71 4.85 -10.19
CA PHE A 47 6.08 4.37 -10.20
C PHE A 47 6.97 5.29 -11.04
N SER A 48 8.27 5.33 -10.76
CA SER A 48 9.23 5.91 -11.69
C SER A 48 10.55 5.15 -11.75
N LEU A 49 11.20 5.25 -12.90
CA LEU A 49 12.58 4.85 -13.13
C LEU A 49 13.41 6.10 -13.38
N ALA A 50 14.54 6.21 -12.71
CA ALA A 50 15.51 7.26 -12.95
C ALA A 50 16.91 6.66 -12.98
N ARG A 51 17.88 7.35 -13.56
CA ARG A 51 19.27 6.95 -13.44
C ARG A 51 19.84 7.50 -12.13
N GLY A 52 20.66 6.69 -11.48
CA GLY A 52 21.49 7.11 -10.38
C GLY A 52 22.79 7.75 -10.87
N ASN A 53 23.56 8.28 -9.94
CA ASN A 53 24.80 8.98 -10.26
C ASN A 53 25.89 8.03 -10.79
N ALA A 54 25.86 6.74 -10.43
CA ALA A 54 26.78 5.73 -10.95
C ALA A 54 26.25 5.06 -12.23
N GLY A 55 25.15 5.57 -12.79
CA GLY A 55 24.54 5.07 -14.02
C GLY A 55 23.54 3.93 -13.82
N GLU A 56 23.36 3.47 -12.57
CA GLU A 56 22.40 2.43 -12.17
C GLU A 56 20.96 2.90 -12.35
N LEU A 57 20.02 1.96 -12.51
CA LEU A 57 18.60 2.29 -12.54
C LEU A 57 18.02 2.31 -11.13
N LEU A 58 17.37 3.41 -10.78
CA LEU A 58 16.70 3.60 -9.50
C LEU A 58 15.18 3.54 -9.68
N VAL A 59 14.57 2.54 -9.04
CA VAL A 59 13.12 2.44 -8.88
C VAL A 59 12.68 3.38 -7.77
N ARG A 60 11.62 4.13 -8.04
CA ARG A 60 10.95 4.99 -7.07
C ARG A 60 9.45 4.76 -7.18
N PHE A 61 8.71 5.10 -6.14
CA PHE A 61 7.26 5.17 -6.22
C PHE A 61 6.74 6.28 -5.32
N ALA A 62 5.59 6.83 -5.66
CA ALA A 62 4.85 7.76 -4.83
C ALA A 62 3.43 7.25 -4.60
N ILE A 63 2.86 7.57 -3.45
CA ILE A 63 1.49 7.22 -3.10
C ILE A 63 0.71 8.45 -2.64
N GLU A 64 -0.59 8.43 -2.91
CA GLU A 64 -1.54 9.23 -2.17
C GLU A 64 -2.19 8.32 -1.12
N PRO A 65 -1.86 8.47 0.16
CA PRO A 65 -2.52 7.69 1.18
C PRO A 65 -4.02 8.03 1.18
N SER A 66 -4.88 7.00 1.14
CA SER A 66 -6.32 7.22 1.19
C SER A 66 -6.70 7.95 2.47
N ALA A 67 -7.68 8.86 2.37
CA ALA A 67 -8.20 9.59 3.53
C ALA A 67 -8.61 8.63 4.68
N LEU A 68 -9.10 7.43 4.34
CA LEU A 68 -9.45 6.38 5.31
C LEU A 68 -8.24 5.71 5.98
N ALA A 69 -7.07 5.71 5.36
CA ALA A 69 -5.86 5.07 5.89
C ALA A 69 -4.98 6.00 6.73
N LEU A 70 -5.13 7.32 6.58
CA LEU A 70 -4.44 8.33 7.39
C LEU A 70 -5.32 9.06 8.41
N VAL A 71 -6.66 8.90 8.41
CA VAL A 71 -7.51 9.84 9.14
C VAL A 71 -8.62 9.16 9.95
N GLY A 72 -8.36 9.02 11.25
CA GLY A 72 -9.31 9.49 12.25
C GLY A 72 -9.03 10.95 12.67
N ASP A 73 -7.81 11.44 12.45
CA ASP A 73 -7.32 12.78 12.78
C ASP A 73 -6.47 13.33 11.61
N ARG A 74 -6.77 14.57 11.17
CA ARG A 74 -6.09 15.27 10.06
C ARG A 74 -4.97 16.19 10.53
N SER A 75 -4.60 16.14 11.81
CA SER A 75 -3.53 16.97 12.35
C SER A 75 -2.19 16.68 11.67
N VAL A 76 -1.35 17.72 11.54
CA VAL A 76 0.04 17.59 11.07
C VAL A 76 0.80 16.57 11.93
N GLU A 77 0.50 16.50 13.22
CA GLU A 77 1.12 15.59 14.17
C GLU A 77 0.82 14.12 13.86
N THR A 78 -0.44 13.77 13.57
CA THR A 78 -0.82 12.39 13.20
C THR A 78 -0.14 11.96 11.89
N LEU A 79 -0.05 12.87 10.93
CA LEU A 79 0.68 12.64 9.68
C LEU A 79 2.19 12.46 9.93
N ARG A 80 2.80 13.32 10.74
CA ARG A 80 4.21 13.23 11.14
C ARG A 80 4.52 11.87 11.76
N ASN A 81 3.70 11.43 12.72
CA ASN A 81 3.84 10.14 13.39
C ASN A 81 3.71 8.96 12.41
N SER A 82 2.82 9.07 11.43
CA SER A 82 2.65 8.06 10.39
C SER A 82 3.90 7.97 9.48
N LEU A 83 4.45 9.12 9.07
CA LEU A 83 5.70 9.17 8.30
C LEU A 83 6.88 8.60 9.09
N GLN A 84 6.98 8.90 10.37
CA GLN A 84 8.02 8.34 11.25
C GLN A 84 7.88 6.82 11.41
N SER A 85 6.66 6.30 11.54
CA SER A 85 6.41 4.85 11.59
C SER A 85 6.80 4.13 10.29
N LEU A 86 6.51 4.75 9.13
CA LEU A 86 6.96 4.24 7.83
C LEU A 86 8.48 4.24 7.71
N SER A 87 9.12 5.30 8.21
CA SER A 87 10.58 5.46 8.15
C SER A 87 11.29 4.39 8.98
N LEU A 88 10.77 4.06 10.18
CA LEU A 88 11.26 2.98 11.04
C LEU A 88 11.06 1.58 10.46
N SER A 89 10.09 1.42 9.54
CA SER A 89 9.79 0.15 8.89
C SER A 89 10.68 -0.16 7.68
N LEU A 90 11.56 0.76 7.28
CA LEU A 90 12.54 0.55 6.22
C LEU A 90 13.80 -0.06 6.83
N ASP A 91 14.12 -1.31 6.46
CA ASP A 91 15.29 -2.04 6.99
C ASP A 91 16.62 -1.31 6.77
N MET A 92 16.67 -0.46 5.72
CA MET A 92 17.86 0.30 5.35
C MET A 92 17.83 1.68 5.99
N LYS A 93 18.21 1.74 7.28
CA LYS A 93 18.18 2.93 8.15
C LYS A 93 18.91 4.14 7.54
N PRO A 94 18.21 5.12 6.97
CA PRO A 94 18.81 6.40 6.62
C PRO A 94 18.68 7.39 7.79
N ASP A 95 19.42 8.48 7.73
CA ASP A 95 19.18 9.63 8.62
C ASP A 95 17.90 10.34 8.17
N PHE A 96 16.75 9.86 8.64
CA PHE A 96 15.46 10.54 8.43
C PHE A 96 15.35 11.75 9.36
N ASP A 97 14.92 12.86 8.79
CA ASP A 97 14.66 14.12 9.49
C ASP A 97 13.40 14.75 8.88
N PHE A 98 12.61 15.41 9.70
CA PHE A 98 11.28 15.89 9.33
C PHE A 98 11.10 17.39 9.61
N ASP A 99 12.16 18.14 9.90
CA ASP A 99 12.07 19.57 10.24
C ASP A 99 11.49 20.38 9.07
N TRP A 100 11.96 20.12 7.85
CA TRP A 100 11.43 20.79 6.65
C TRP A 100 10.02 20.31 6.31
N PHE A 101 9.68 19.07 6.67
CA PHE A 101 8.31 18.59 6.57
C PHE A 101 7.40 19.40 7.49
N ASP A 102 7.79 19.66 8.75
CA ASP A 102 6.95 20.41 9.70
C ASP A 102 6.68 21.83 9.22
N ILE A 103 7.73 22.51 8.74
CA ILE A 103 7.61 23.87 8.19
C ILE A 103 6.62 23.86 7.01
N CYS A 104 6.79 22.96 6.04
CA CYS A 104 5.89 22.89 4.89
C CYS A 104 4.47 22.46 5.27
N ALA A 105 4.32 21.47 6.15
CA ALA A 105 3.01 20.94 6.53
C ALA A 105 2.16 22.00 7.23
N LYS A 106 2.78 22.81 8.11
CA LYS A 106 2.12 23.92 8.79
C LYS A 106 1.60 25.00 7.82
N GLU A 107 2.40 25.34 6.82
CA GLU A 107 2.08 26.46 5.91
C GLU A 107 1.25 26.03 4.69
N LEU A 108 1.33 24.75 4.27
CA LEU A 108 0.75 24.28 3.00
C LEU A 108 -0.45 23.34 3.15
N LEU A 109 -0.66 22.69 4.29
CA LEU A 109 -1.81 21.80 4.51
C LEU A 109 -2.98 22.55 5.13
N LEU A 110 -4.20 22.10 4.82
CA LEU A 110 -5.41 22.55 5.51
C LEU A 110 -5.60 21.82 6.86
N ALA A 111 -4.51 21.53 7.56
CA ALA A 111 -4.60 21.08 8.94
C ALA A 111 -5.09 22.25 9.83
N ASP A 112 -6.06 21.97 10.70
CA ASP A 112 -6.64 22.91 11.67
C ASP A 112 -7.40 24.14 11.10
N ALA A 113 -7.71 24.15 9.80
CA ALA A 113 -8.41 25.24 9.11
C ALA A 113 -9.92 24.93 8.86
N PRO A 114 -10.77 25.96 8.62
CA PRO A 114 -12.21 25.79 8.44
C PRO A 114 -12.56 24.81 7.31
N SER A 115 -13.80 24.33 7.33
CA SER A 115 -14.36 23.37 6.37
C SER A 115 -13.92 23.61 4.93
N LEU A 116 -13.68 22.52 4.19
CA LEU A 116 -13.37 22.53 2.75
C LEU A 116 -14.28 23.53 2.01
N PRO A 117 -13.76 24.31 1.05
CA PRO A 117 -14.58 25.23 0.27
C PRO A 117 -15.81 24.55 -0.34
N GLU A 118 -17.00 25.12 -0.13
CA GLU A 118 -18.20 24.68 -0.85
C GLU A 118 -17.98 24.94 -2.35
N HIS A 119 -18.18 23.92 -3.19
CA HIS A 119 -17.95 23.91 -4.65
C HIS A 119 -16.50 23.67 -5.12
N MET A 120 -15.96 22.48 -4.85
CA MET A 120 -14.77 21.98 -5.55
C MET A 120 -15.21 21.09 -6.72
N ASP A 121 -14.91 21.48 -7.96
CA ASP A 121 -15.29 20.74 -9.18
C ASP A 121 -14.56 19.39 -9.35
N HIS A 122 -13.47 19.19 -8.61
CA HIS A 122 -12.58 18.04 -8.74
C HIS A 122 -12.04 17.58 -7.37
N PRO A 123 -11.67 16.30 -7.24
CA PRO A 123 -11.03 15.78 -6.02
C PRO A 123 -9.71 16.50 -5.75
N VAL A 124 -9.33 16.62 -4.48
CA VAL A 124 -8.27 17.55 -4.06
C VAL A 124 -7.20 16.87 -3.20
N SER A 125 -6.24 16.23 -3.84
CA SER A 125 -5.08 15.69 -3.14
C SER A 125 -4.33 16.82 -2.42
N GLU A 126 -4.07 16.67 -1.11
CA GLU A 126 -3.28 17.62 -0.32
C GLU A 126 -1.82 17.18 -0.20
N ILE A 127 -1.59 15.87 -0.19
CA ILE A 127 -0.29 15.28 0.13
C ILE A 127 -0.03 13.99 -0.65
N PHE A 128 1.19 13.85 -1.16
CA PHE A 128 1.75 12.57 -1.61
C PHE A 128 3.02 12.21 -0.83
N ILE A 129 3.32 10.93 -0.76
CA ILE A 129 4.55 10.40 -0.13
C ILE A 129 5.32 9.63 -1.18
N GLY A 130 6.57 10.05 -1.46
CA GLY A 130 7.47 9.39 -2.38
C GLY A 130 8.60 8.63 -1.69
N PHE A 131 9.02 7.53 -2.29
CA PHE A 131 10.10 6.68 -1.83
C PHE A 131 11.11 6.49 -2.97
N ASP A 132 12.36 6.92 -2.75
CA ASP A 132 13.47 6.53 -3.62
C ASP A 132 14.07 5.25 -3.06
N CYS A 133 14.00 4.17 -3.83
CA CYS A 133 14.49 2.86 -3.40
C CYS A 133 15.88 2.63 -4.02
N ALA A 134 16.98 3.13 -3.44
CA ALA A 134 18.31 2.83 -3.97
C ALA A 134 18.74 1.39 -3.63
N HIS A 135 19.81 0.88 -4.25
CA HIS A 135 20.22 -0.52 -4.05
C HIS A 135 20.57 -0.86 -2.59
N HIS A 136 21.05 0.14 -1.83
CA HIS A 136 21.52 -0.02 -0.45
C HIS A 136 21.02 1.07 0.52
N SER A 137 20.09 1.91 0.08
CA SER A 137 19.50 2.94 0.93
C SER A 137 18.10 3.32 0.45
N ALA A 138 17.24 3.74 1.36
CA ALA A 138 15.95 4.33 1.02
C ALA A 138 15.96 5.81 1.38
N SER A 139 15.17 6.62 0.67
CA SER A 139 14.83 7.96 1.14
C SER A 139 13.36 8.24 0.90
N MET A 140 12.81 9.12 1.72
CA MET A 140 11.40 9.50 1.67
C MET A 140 11.29 10.98 1.30
N LYS A 141 10.23 11.32 0.58
CA LYS A 141 9.89 12.67 0.15
C LYS A 141 8.43 12.91 0.42
N VAL A 142 8.09 14.13 0.76
CA VAL A 142 6.70 14.56 0.93
C VAL A 142 6.41 15.65 -0.08
N TYR A 143 5.26 15.53 -0.75
CA TYR A 143 4.75 16.45 -1.74
C TYR A 143 3.47 17.07 -1.22
N PHE A 144 3.32 18.38 -1.34
CA PHE A 144 2.23 19.19 -0.84
C PHE A 144 1.56 19.93 -2.00
N MET A 145 0.24 20.06 -1.94
CA MET A 145 -0.56 20.74 -2.97
C MET A 145 -1.17 22.00 -2.37
N PRO A 146 -0.54 23.16 -2.53
CA PRO A 146 -0.94 24.39 -1.84
C PRO A 146 -2.32 24.90 -2.25
N ARG A 147 -2.85 24.47 -3.40
CA ARG A 147 -4.10 24.97 -3.96
C ARG A 147 -5.26 24.95 -2.97
N ILE A 148 -5.40 23.88 -2.18
CA ILE A 148 -6.52 23.70 -1.24
C ILE A 148 -6.42 24.73 -0.12
N ARG A 149 -5.23 24.84 0.49
CA ARG A 149 -4.94 25.84 1.50
C ARG A 149 -5.16 27.26 0.98
N ALA A 150 -4.63 27.56 -0.21
CA ALA A 150 -4.77 28.87 -0.85
C ALA A 150 -6.23 29.24 -1.10
N LEU A 151 -7.06 28.31 -1.59
CA LEU A 151 -8.50 28.55 -1.80
C LEU A 151 -9.24 28.78 -0.48
N ALA A 152 -8.96 27.99 0.55
CA ALA A 152 -9.65 28.08 1.83
C ALA A 152 -9.27 29.34 2.64
N THR A 153 -8.01 29.77 2.57
CA THR A 153 -7.48 30.92 3.33
C THR A 153 -7.43 32.22 2.54
N LYS A 154 -7.54 32.15 1.21
CA LYS A 154 -7.30 33.25 0.27
C LYS A 154 -5.86 33.79 0.30
N GLU A 155 -4.92 33.02 0.84
CA GLU A 155 -3.49 33.32 0.81
C GLU A 155 -2.87 32.92 -0.52
N SER A 156 -1.89 33.68 -1.00
CA SER A 156 -1.15 33.36 -2.22
C SER A 156 -0.16 32.22 -1.97
N PRO A 157 -0.08 31.19 -2.84
CA PRO A 157 0.99 30.18 -2.78
C PRO A 157 2.40 30.77 -2.82
N GLU A 158 2.59 31.93 -3.46
CA GLU A 158 3.90 32.62 -3.49
C GLU A 158 4.25 33.24 -2.14
N ASP A 159 3.26 33.76 -1.41
CA ASP A 159 3.47 34.33 -0.07
C ASP A 159 3.80 33.22 0.93
N MET A 160 3.07 32.09 0.87
CA MET A 160 3.38 30.88 1.65
C MET A 160 4.81 30.41 1.41
N LEU A 161 5.23 30.31 0.14
CA LEU A 161 6.59 29.91 -0.22
C LEU A 161 7.65 30.93 0.21
N THR A 162 7.33 32.22 0.21
CA THR A 162 8.24 33.26 0.72
C THR A 162 8.49 33.08 2.21
N LEU A 163 7.46 32.76 2.99
CA LEU A 163 7.60 32.43 4.41
C LEU A 163 8.41 31.15 4.63
N ILE A 164 8.10 30.08 3.89
CA ILE A 164 8.81 28.78 3.98
C ILE A 164 10.29 28.94 3.63
N THR A 165 10.60 29.63 2.52
CA THR A 165 11.99 29.81 2.06
C THR A 165 12.80 30.66 3.03
N THR A 166 12.18 31.64 3.70
CA THR A 166 12.82 32.41 4.79
C THR A 166 13.16 31.52 5.99
N GLN A 167 12.22 30.67 6.43
CA GLN A 167 12.48 29.73 7.54
C GLN A 167 13.57 28.70 7.22
N MET A 168 13.76 28.38 5.94
CA MET A 168 14.74 27.38 5.47
C MET A 168 16.10 27.98 5.05
N GLY A 169 16.25 29.31 5.02
CA GLY A 169 17.45 29.98 4.52
C GLY A 169 17.65 29.81 3.00
N LEU A 170 16.57 29.93 2.22
CA LEU A 170 16.51 29.74 0.77
C LEU A 170 16.07 31.01 0.01
N GLU A 171 16.19 32.18 0.63
CA GLU A 171 15.68 33.45 0.13
C GLU A 171 16.33 33.84 -1.20
N LYS A 172 17.65 33.63 -1.32
CA LYS A 172 18.39 33.97 -2.55
C LYS A 172 17.89 33.20 -3.78
N PRO A 173 17.91 31.84 -3.80
CA PRO A 173 17.43 31.11 -4.97
C PRO A 173 15.92 31.27 -5.19
N TRP A 174 15.14 31.57 -4.14
CA TRP A 174 13.72 31.93 -4.28
C TRP A 174 13.53 33.28 -4.98
N ALA A 175 14.31 34.30 -4.61
CA ALA A 175 14.27 35.62 -5.23
C ALA A 175 14.62 35.58 -6.73
N GLU A 176 15.50 34.68 -7.16
CA GLU A 176 15.80 34.47 -8.58
C GLU A 176 14.56 33.95 -9.35
N ILE A 177 13.80 33.04 -8.75
CA ILE A 177 12.58 32.48 -9.35
C ILE A 177 11.49 33.54 -9.40
N THR A 178 11.21 34.25 -8.31
CA THR A 178 10.15 35.27 -8.27
C THR A 178 10.44 36.45 -9.19
N ARG A 179 11.71 36.89 -9.30
CA ARG A 179 12.13 37.91 -10.26
C ARG A 179 11.94 37.47 -11.72
N PHE A 180 12.12 36.19 -11.99
CA PHE A 180 11.83 35.63 -13.31
C PHE A 180 10.32 35.60 -13.58
N LEU A 181 9.52 35.10 -12.62
CA LEU A 181 8.06 35.01 -12.74
C LEU A 181 7.38 36.39 -12.85
N SER A 182 7.94 37.43 -12.23
CA SER A 182 7.41 38.80 -12.30
C SER A 182 7.44 39.41 -13.70
N ARG A 183 8.12 38.77 -14.66
CA ARG A 183 8.19 39.22 -16.07
C ARG A 183 7.00 38.74 -16.91
N PHE A 184 6.19 37.80 -16.39
CA PHE A 184 5.05 37.24 -17.11
C PHE A 184 3.77 38.02 -16.82
N VAL A 185 2.94 38.16 -17.86
CA VAL A 185 1.56 38.67 -17.74
C VAL A 185 0.65 37.51 -17.32
N SER A 186 -0.46 37.80 -16.64
CA SER A 186 -1.27 36.81 -15.89
C SER A 186 -1.58 35.50 -16.63
N ASN A 187 -1.92 35.55 -17.93
CA ASN A 187 -2.35 34.36 -18.67
C ASN A 187 -1.21 33.43 -19.11
N ASP A 188 0.04 33.90 -19.13
CA ASP A 188 1.22 33.10 -19.52
C ASP A 188 2.08 32.68 -18.31
N ARG A 189 1.73 33.16 -17.11
CA ARG A 189 2.49 32.92 -15.88
C ARG A 189 2.30 31.46 -15.42
N PRO A 190 3.38 30.71 -15.17
CA PRO A 190 3.28 29.39 -14.57
C PRO A 190 2.71 29.44 -13.15
N GLU A 191 1.86 28.47 -12.81
CA GLU A 191 1.20 28.37 -11.50
C GLU A 191 1.93 27.37 -10.60
N ILE A 192 2.05 27.66 -9.30
CA ILE A 192 2.61 26.71 -8.32
C ILE A 192 1.61 25.58 -8.10
N GLU A 193 2.03 24.37 -8.46
CA GLU A 193 1.17 23.18 -8.41
C GLU A 193 1.55 22.26 -7.25
N ILE A 194 2.84 21.97 -7.08
CA ILE A 194 3.35 21.03 -6.07
C ILE A 194 4.57 21.63 -5.38
N VAL A 195 4.67 21.47 -4.07
CA VAL A 195 5.87 21.75 -3.29
C VAL A 195 6.36 20.45 -2.67
N ALA A 196 7.65 20.14 -2.70
CA ALA A 196 8.15 18.91 -2.12
C ALA A 196 9.47 19.09 -1.38
N VAL A 197 9.63 18.33 -0.32
CA VAL A 197 10.86 18.26 0.50
C VAL A 197 11.31 16.82 0.64
N ASP A 198 12.59 16.62 0.89
CA ASP A 198 13.10 15.32 1.29
C ASP A 198 12.99 15.17 2.82
N CYS A 199 12.84 13.95 3.33
CA CYS A 199 12.86 13.69 4.77
C CYS A 199 14.30 13.38 5.22
N VAL A 200 15.19 14.36 5.11
CA VAL A 200 16.62 14.27 5.46
C VAL A 200 17.09 15.57 6.13
N PRO A 201 18.21 15.56 6.89
CA PRO A 201 18.69 16.74 7.59
C PRO A 201 18.82 17.97 6.70
N SER A 202 18.49 19.15 7.24
CA SER A 202 18.42 20.44 6.52
C SER A 202 19.56 20.67 5.51
N ILE A 203 20.81 20.36 5.89
CA ILE A 203 21.99 20.58 5.03
C ILE A 203 22.01 19.71 3.75
N LYS A 204 21.32 18.55 3.77
CA LYS A 204 21.15 17.64 2.63
C LYS A 204 19.80 17.83 1.94
N ASN A 205 18.89 18.60 2.53
CA ASN A 205 17.52 18.74 2.08
C ASN A 205 17.41 19.61 0.82
N ARG A 206 16.32 19.43 0.08
CA ARG A 206 16.05 20.09 -1.20
C ARG A 206 14.58 20.46 -1.28
N LEU A 207 14.31 21.76 -1.33
CA LEU A 207 12.96 22.27 -1.57
C LEU A 207 12.73 22.28 -3.08
N LYS A 208 11.68 21.60 -3.52
CA LYS A 208 11.34 21.43 -4.93
C LYS A 208 10.00 22.10 -5.17
N ILE A 209 9.95 23.05 -6.09
CA ILE A 209 8.73 23.80 -6.41
C ILE A 209 8.38 23.51 -7.86
N TYR A 210 7.22 22.91 -8.09
CA TYR A 210 6.72 22.50 -9.38
C TYR A 210 5.71 23.52 -9.88
N PHE A 211 5.98 24.05 -11.07
CA PHE A 211 5.18 25.03 -11.77
C PHE A 211 4.49 24.39 -12.96
N ARG A 212 3.18 24.53 -13.05
CA ARG A 212 2.35 24.13 -14.19
C ARG A 212 2.32 25.27 -15.20
N THR A 213 2.61 24.94 -16.46
CA THR A 213 2.32 25.83 -17.58
C THR A 213 1.10 25.32 -18.34
N HIS A 214 0.28 26.21 -18.90
CA HIS A 214 -0.88 25.81 -19.71
C HIS A 214 -0.48 25.34 -21.12
N LEU A 215 0.50 26.03 -21.72
CA LEU A 215 1.07 25.69 -23.03
C LEU A 215 2.59 25.63 -22.92
N LEU A 216 3.19 24.64 -23.57
CA LEU A 216 4.63 24.48 -23.64
C LEU A 216 5.07 24.37 -25.10
N SER A 217 5.98 25.24 -25.52
CA SER A 217 6.74 25.13 -26.76
C SER A 217 8.19 24.81 -26.44
N HIS A 218 8.97 24.45 -27.46
CA HIS A 218 10.42 24.25 -27.30
C HIS A 218 11.11 25.50 -26.72
N ALA A 219 10.76 26.69 -27.23
CA ALA A 219 11.33 27.95 -26.76
C ALA A 219 10.94 28.25 -25.31
N HIS A 220 9.68 28.00 -24.93
CA HIS A 220 9.25 28.15 -23.54
C HIS A 220 10.00 27.19 -22.61
N MET A 221 10.17 25.92 -23.01
CA MET A 221 10.94 24.95 -22.23
C MET A 221 12.35 25.46 -21.91
N GLU A 222 13.09 25.94 -22.91
CA GLU A 222 14.43 26.49 -22.70
C GLU A 222 14.42 27.75 -21.84
N HIS A 223 13.44 28.63 -22.08
CA HIS A 223 13.29 29.86 -21.32
C HIS A 223 13.04 29.57 -19.83
N PHE A 224 12.17 28.62 -19.51
CA PHE A 224 11.92 28.19 -18.12
C PHE A 224 13.12 27.46 -17.52
N LEU A 225 13.71 26.50 -18.23
CA LEU A 225 14.87 25.75 -17.73
C LEU A 225 16.08 26.62 -17.42
N THR A 226 16.17 27.81 -18.03
CA THR A 226 17.27 28.75 -17.83
C THR A 226 16.92 29.97 -16.96
N LEU A 227 15.69 30.07 -16.45
CA LEU A 227 15.17 31.30 -15.83
C LEU A 227 15.38 32.53 -16.72
N GLY A 228 15.08 32.39 -18.01
CA GLY A 228 15.25 33.43 -19.03
C GLY A 228 16.72 33.77 -19.30
N GLY A 229 17.61 32.77 -19.21
CA GLY A 229 19.05 32.92 -19.42
C GLY A 229 19.86 33.25 -18.17
N ALA A 230 19.24 33.39 -16.99
CA ALA A 230 19.95 33.61 -15.73
C ALA A 230 20.82 32.40 -15.31
N LEU A 231 20.43 31.18 -15.72
CA LEU A 231 21.23 29.96 -15.54
C LEU A 231 22.03 29.70 -16.84
N SER A 232 23.36 29.80 -16.76
CA SER A 232 24.22 29.80 -17.96
C SER A 232 25.53 28.99 -17.83
N SER A 233 25.63 28.08 -16.86
CA SER A 233 26.84 27.25 -16.71
C SER A 233 26.99 26.20 -17.82
N SER A 234 28.19 25.62 -17.93
CA SER A 234 28.47 24.50 -18.85
C SER A 234 27.52 23.33 -18.61
N ASP A 235 27.22 23.02 -17.35
CA ASP A 235 26.28 21.99 -16.96
C ASP A 235 24.84 22.26 -17.43
N VAL A 236 24.41 23.53 -17.36
CA VAL A 236 23.11 23.94 -17.89
C VAL A 236 23.05 23.70 -19.39
N SER A 237 24.12 24.02 -20.11
CA SER A 237 24.22 23.79 -21.56
C SER A 237 24.13 22.29 -21.91
N VAL A 238 24.79 21.42 -21.14
CA VAL A 238 24.70 19.96 -21.32
C VAL A 238 23.29 19.45 -21.04
N GLY A 239 22.67 19.91 -19.95
CA GLY A 239 21.29 19.54 -19.61
C GLY A 239 20.28 20.00 -20.66
N LEU A 240 20.44 21.21 -21.21
CA LEU A 240 19.60 21.73 -22.30
C LEU A 240 19.72 20.89 -23.56
N SER A 241 20.93 20.47 -23.95
CA SER A 241 21.13 19.57 -25.09
C SER A 241 20.37 18.26 -24.93
N LYS A 242 20.33 17.68 -23.72
CA LYS A 242 19.52 16.49 -23.43
C LYS A 242 18.01 16.79 -23.43
N ALA A 243 17.60 17.94 -22.91
CA ALA A 243 16.20 18.37 -22.94
C ALA A 243 15.71 18.56 -24.39
N ARG A 244 16.55 19.08 -25.29
CA ARG A 244 16.28 19.20 -26.73
C ARG A 244 16.11 17.82 -27.38
N LEU A 245 17.01 16.88 -27.08
CA LEU A 245 16.91 15.50 -27.56
C LEU A 245 15.61 14.85 -27.10
N LEU A 246 15.27 14.99 -25.82
CA LEU A 246 14.01 14.50 -25.27
C LEU A 246 12.80 15.14 -25.96
N TRP A 247 12.81 16.47 -26.12
CA TRP A 247 11.73 17.20 -26.78
C TRP A 247 11.51 16.68 -28.21
N ASN A 248 12.57 16.55 -29.00
CA ASN A 248 12.49 16.07 -30.37
C ASN A 248 11.95 14.63 -30.44
N ALA A 249 12.39 13.75 -29.54
CA ALA A 249 11.91 12.37 -29.47
C ALA A 249 10.42 12.27 -29.12
N MET A 250 9.95 13.11 -28.18
CA MET A 250 8.56 13.08 -27.69
C MET A 250 7.57 13.85 -28.58
N THR A 251 8.03 14.75 -29.44
CA THR A 251 7.18 15.58 -30.30
C THR A 251 7.19 15.14 -31.77
N ALA A 252 7.60 13.90 -32.04
CA ALA A 252 7.74 13.32 -33.38
C ALA A 252 8.61 14.19 -34.33
N GLY A 253 9.70 14.75 -33.82
CA GLY A 253 10.65 15.52 -34.62
C GLY A 253 10.16 16.90 -35.03
N THR A 254 9.22 17.51 -34.30
CA THR A 254 8.86 18.91 -34.53
C THR A 254 10.13 19.78 -34.42
N PRO A 255 10.52 20.55 -35.46
CA PRO A 255 11.82 21.23 -35.48
C PRO A 255 12.04 22.17 -34.29
N ALA A 256 13.27 22.24 -33.79
CA ALA A 256 13.68 23.24 -32.81
C ALA A 256 13.37 24.65 -33.34
N GLY A 257 12.64 25.45 -32.56
CA GLY A 257 12.16 26.77 -32.97
C GLY A 257 10.74 26.81 -33.55
N SER A 258 10.05 25.66 -33.69
CA SER A 258 8.63 25.64 -34.05
C SER A 258 7.75 26.30 -32.98
N SER A 259 6.76 27.09 -33.41
CA SER A 259 5.72 27.66 -32.56
C SER A 259 4.62 26.66 -32.16
N ARG A 260 4.80 25.36 -32.46
CA ARG A 260 3.83 24.33 -32.09
C ARG A 260 3.78 24.18 -30.57
N TYR A 261 2.63 24.48 -30.00
CA TYR A 261 2.36 24.33 -28.57
C TYR A 261 1.83 22.94 -28.27
N PHE A 262 2.31 22.38 -27.16
CA PHE A 262 1.76 21.18 -26.56
C PHE A 262 1.00 21.55 -25.28
N PRO A 263 -0.11 20.85 -24.99
CA PRO A 263 -0.93 21.14 -23.82
C PRO A 263 -0.17 20.71 -22.57
N SER A 264 0.02 21.69 -21.70
CA SER A 264 0.63 21.56 -20.38
C SER A 264 2.11 21.14 -20.35
N GLY A 265 2.83 21.71 -19.39
CA GLY A 265 4.15 21.30 -18.96
C GLY A 265 4.29 21.45 -17.45
N LEU A 266 5.21 20.70 -16.85
CA LEU A 266 5.63 20.89 -15.47
C LEU A 266 7.11 21.26 -15.47
N ILE A 267 7.45 22.41 -14.89
CA ILE A 267 8.82 22.83 -14.66
C ILE A 267 9.03 22.82 -13.16
N TYR A 268 10.08 22.17 -12.67
CA TYR A 268 10.41 22.27 -11.25
C TYR A 268 11.77 22.94 -11.04
N TYR A 269 11.85 23.73 -9.97
CA TYR A 269 13.08 24.30 -9.47
C TYR A 269 13.46 23.65 -8.14
N GLU A 270 14.73 23.25 -8.02
CA GLU A 270 15.34 22.70 -6.82
C GLU A 270 16.18 23.77 -6.11
N LEU A 271 15.82 24.09 -4.88
CA LEU A 271 16.52 25.02 -4.01
C LEU A 271 17.27 24.23 -2.93
N ARG A 272 18.48 24.68 -2.61
CA ARG A 272 19.33 24.10 -1.56
C ARG A 272 20.00 25.19 -0.77
N GLN A 273 20.25 24.91 0.51
CA GLN A 273 21.15 25.73 1.32
C GLN A 273 22.53 25.76 0.64
N ASN A 274 23.21 26.90 0.72
CA ASN A 274 24.52 27.15 0.09
C ASN A 274 24.54 27.18 -1.45
N ARG A 275 23.39 27.38 -2.10
CA ARG A 275 23.33 27.68 -3.53
C ARG A 275 22.49 28.93 -3.78
N ASP A 276 23.10 29.92 -4.40
CA ASP A 276 22.42 31.18 -4.72
C ASP A 276 21.43 31.03 -5.90
N PHE A 277 21.63 30.01 -6.75
CA PHE A 277 20.76 29.71 -7.90
C PHE A 277 20.12 28.32 -7.80
N PRO A 278 18.86 28.17 -8.23
CA PRO A 278 18.20 26.87 -8.27
C PRO A 278 18.74 25.99 -9.41
N SER A 279 18.46 24.70 -9.34
CA SER A 279 18.56 23.80 -10.50
C SER A 279 17.17 23.57 -11.10
N SER A 280 17.09 23.20 -12.38
CA SER A 280 15.80 23.06 -13.09
C SER A 280 15.64 21.67 -13.71
N LYS A 281 14.40 21.30 -14.01
CA LYS A 281 14.03 20.09 -14.78
C LYS A 281 12.65 20.30 -15.36
N VAL A 282 12.44 19.68 -16.52
CA VAL A 282 11.16 19.64 -17.21
C VAL A 282 10.55 18.27 -17.09
N TYR A 283 9.23 18.25 -16.93
CA TYR A 283 8.33 17.10 -16.93
C TYR A 283 7.39 17.27 -18.13
N LEU A 284 7.51 16.39 -19.13
CA LEU A 284 6.65 16.40 -20.30
C LEU A 284 5.48 15.42 -20.08
N PRO A 285 4.22 15.87 -20.10
CA PRO A 285 3.04 14.99 -19.98
C PRO A 285 2.76 14.29 -21.31
N ILE A 286 3.61 13.31 -21.62
CA ILE A 286 3.75 12.70 -22.95
C ILE A 286 2.49 12.00 -23.49
N ARG A 287 1.52 11.67 -22.63
CA ARG A 287 0.20 11.16 -23.04
C ARG A 287 -0.52 12.07 -24.03
N ARG A 288 -0.21 13.37 -24.01
CA ARG A 288 -0.80 14.40 -24.87
C ARG A 288 0.00 14.65 -26.15
N TYR A 289 1.19 14.05 -26.25
CA TYR A 289 2.19 14.37 -27.27
C TYR A 289 2.23 13.29 -28.34
N LEU A 290 2.03 12.03 -27.94
CA LEU A 290 2.08 10.85 -28.78
C LEU A 290 0.77 10.04 -28.70
N PRO A 291 0.41 9.27 -29.74
CA PRO A 291 -0.93 8.68 -29.88
C PRO A 291 -1.20 7.49 -28.94
N ASN A 292 -0.17 6.77 -28.50
CA ASN A 292 -0.30 5.60 -27.62
C ASN A 292 1.03 5.27 -26.90
N ASP A 293 0.95 4.42 -25.87
CA ASP A 293 2.12 4.01 -25.09
C ASP A 293 3.17 3.24 -25.90
N LEU A 294 2.78 2.60 -27.03
CA LEU A 294 3.73 1.95 -27.94
C LEU A 294 4.61 2.97 -28.68
N ALA A 295 4.01 4.05 -29.20
CA ALA A 295 4.74 5.14 -29.84
C ALA A 295 5.67 5.83 -28.84
N ILE A 296 5.18 6.09 -27.61
CA ILE A 296 6.00 6.58 -26.50
C ILE A 296 7.19 5.66 -26.25
N SER A 297 6.95 4.36 -26.12
CA SER A 297 7.99 3.38 -25.83
C SER A 297 9.07 3.37 -26.90
N LYS A 298 8.69 3.41 -28.19
CA LYS A 298 9.63 3.50 -29.32
C LYS A 298 10.42 4.81 -29.32
N SER A 299 9.79 5.93 -28.96
CA SER A 299 10.51 7.20 -28.80
C SER A 299 11.52 7.14 -27.65
N ILE A 300 11.21 6.43 -26.55
CA ILE A 300 12.13 6.20 -25.44
C ILE A 300 13.29 5.27 -25.86
N GLU A 301 13.08 4.27 -26.71
CA GLU A 301 14.16 3.41 -27.24
C GLU A 301 15.25 4.20 -27.96
N GLY A 302 14.89 5.31 -28.62
CA GLY A 302 15.84 6.22 -29.25
C GLY A 302 16.63 7.09 -28.27
N LEU A 303 16.25 7.10 -27.00
CA LEU A 303 16.98 7.74 -25.90
C LEU A 303 17.81 6.64 -25.23
N ASP A 304 19.13 6.82 -25.15
CA ASP A 304 20.08 5.85 -24.56
C ASP A 304 19.77 5.56 -23.07
N PHE A 305 18.79 4.68 -22.84
CA PHE A 305 18.26 4.31 -21.53
C PHE A 305 18.65 2.85 -21.23
N PRO A 306 19.53 2.61 -20.25
CA PRO A 306 20.09 1.29 -20.04
C PRO A 306 19.05 0.34 -19.47
N LEU A 307 18.80 -0.78 -20.14
CA LEU A 307 18.08 -1.93 -19.58
C LEU A 307 19.04 -3.11 -19.47
N SER A 308 18.90 -3.86 -18.38
CA SER A 308 19.76 -4.98 -17.98
C SER A 308 19.77 -6.19 -18.93
N PHE A 309 18.81 -6.27 -19.85
CA PHE A 309 18.67 -7.39 -20.80
C PHE A 309 18.63 -6.88 -22.25
N SER A 310 18.95 -7.74 -23.22
CA SER A 310 18.99 -7.43 -24.67
C SER A 310 17.62 -7.13 -25.32
N ALA A 311 16.61 -6.80 -24.54
CA ALA A 311 15.26 -6.51 -25.01
C ALA A 311 15.09 -5.01 -25.22
N THR A 312 14.26 -4.63 -26.20
CA THR A 312 13.93 -3.23 -26.41
C THR A 312 13.07 -2.68 -25.26
N TYR A 313 13.06 -1.36 -25.06
CA TYR A 313 12.26 -0.75 -24.00
C TYR A 313 10.75 -1.04 -24.15
N SER A 314 10.22 -1.10 -25.37
CA SER A 314 8.83 -1.49 -25.61
C SER A 314 8.53 -2.93 -25.16
N CYS A 315 9.46 -3.88 -25.33
CA CYS A 315 9.32 -5.23 -24.78
C CYS A 315 9.27 -5.21 -23.26
N PHE A 316 10.14 -4.42 -22.62
CA PHE A 316 10.12 -4.22 -21.17
C PHE A 316 8.78 -3.63 -20.70
N ALA A 317 8.34 -2.53 -21.29
CA ALA A 317 7.10 -1.86 -20.93
C ALA A 317 5.90 -2.80 -21.10
N GLN A 318 5.83 -3.57 -22.19
CA GLN A 318 4.73 -4.52 -22.42
C GLN A 318 4.75 -5.69 -21.43
N ALA A 319 5.93 -6.15 -21.00
CA ALA A 319 6.07 -7.21 -20.00
C ALA A 319 5.63 -6.76 -18.61
N VAL A 320 5.94 -5.52 -18.22
CA VAL A 320 5.55 -4.94 -16.92
C VAL A 320 4.07 -4.57 -16.89
N PHE A 321 3.56 -3.94 -17.95
CA PHE A 321 2.18 -3.47 -18.08
C PHE A 321 1.37 -4.38 -19.00
N SER A 322 1.15 -5.62 -18.56
CA SER A 322 0.54 -6.69 -19.36
C SER A 322 -0.99 -6.68 -19.42
N HIS A 323 -1.66 -5.76 -18.72
CA HIS A 323 -3.12 -5.69 -18.68
C HIS A 323 -3.76 -5.25 -19.99
N ARG A 324 -3.00 -4.56 -20.85
CA ARG A 324 -3.43 -4.16 -22.19
C ARG A 324 -2.26 -4.06 -23.15
N ALA A 325 -2.55 -4.05 -24.45
CA ALA A 325 -1.55 -3.74 -25.45
C ALA A 325 -1.12 -2.27 -25.34
N LEU A 326 0.18 -2.00 -25.48
CA LEU A 326 0.72 -0.62 -25.48
C LEU A 326 0.17 0.23 -26.64
N SER A 327 -0.27 -0.39 -27.73
CA SER A 327 -0.86 0.28 -28.89
C SER A 327 -2.30 0.78 -28.67
N ALA A 328 -2.98 0.30 -27.61
CA ALA A 328 -4.41 0.54 -27.42
C ALA A 328 -4.75 2.01 -27.12
N ARG A 329 -3.97 2.65 -26.24
CA ARG A 329 -4.16 4.04 -25.78
C ARG A 329 -2.92 4.53 -25.03
N THR A 330 -2.90 5.81 -24.67
CA THR A 330 -1.97 6.36 -23.68
C THR A 330 -2.50 6.16 -22.25
N GLY A 331 -1.63 6.34 -21.25
CA GLY A 331 -1.99 6.34 -19.83
C GLY A 331 -1.00 5.60 -18.93
N ILE A 332 -0.23 4.65 -19.47
CA ILE A 332 0.82 3.98 -18.70
C ILE A 332 1.94 4.96 -18.41
N HIS A 333 2.48 5.65 -19.43
CA HIS A 333 3.53 6.64 -19.20
C HIS A 333 2.92 8.00 -18.91
N THR A 334 3.05 8.47 -17.66
CA THR A 334 2.49 9.74 -17.21
C THR A 334 3.39 10.91 -17.62
N TYR A 335 4.69 10.80 -17.29
CA TYR A 335 5.69 11.82 -17.59
C TYR A 335 7.03 11.22 -18.06
N VAL A 336 7.70 11.95 -18.96
CA VAL A 336 9.13 11.79 -19.22
C VAL A 336 9.83 13.10 -18.90
N CYS A 337 10.93 13.02 -18.18
CA CYS A 337 11.54 14.19 -17.58
C CYS A 337 13.01 14.28 -17.89
N CYS A 338 13.54 15.50 -18.06
CA CYS A 338 14.96 15.75 -18.24
C CYS A 338 15.46 16.78 -17.24
N THR A 339 16.43 16.36 -16.44
CA THR A 339 17.03 17.20 -15.39
C THR A 339 18.17 18.05 -15.97
N VAL A 340 18.23 19.33 -15.61
CA VAL A 340 19.31 20.25 -15.96
C VAL A 340 20.10 20.56 -14.68
N LYS A 341 21.11 19.72 -14.40
CA LYS A 341 21.93 19.77 -13.18
C LYS A 341 23.43 19.64 -13.47
N PRO A 342 24.29 20.14 -12.55
CA PRO A 342 25.72 19.88 -12.57
C PRO A 342 26.09 18.40 -12.51
N GLY A 343 26.97 17.94 -13.41
CA GLY A 343 27.43 16.54 -13.44
C GLY A 343 26.65 15.60 -14.37
N ALA A 344 25.98 16.15 -15.39
CA ALA A 344 25.17 15.53 -16.45
C ALA A 344 23.65 15.47 -16.18
N GLY A 345 22.88 15.92 -17.19
CA GLY A 345 21.42 15.84 -17.16
C GLY A 345 20.91 14.40 -17.27
N ASP A 346 19.88 14.05 -16.52
CA ASP A 346 19.39 12.68 -16.44
C ASP A 346 17.89 12.57 -16.76
N ILE A 347 17.54 11.47 -17.43
CA ILE A 347 16.18 11.15 -17.88
C ILE A 347 15.48 10.32 -16.80
N SER A 348 14.25 10.69 -16.48
CA SER A 348 13.39 9.90 -15.59
C SER A 348 12.05 9.61 -16.26
N LEU A 349 11.55 8.41 -16.06
CA LEU A 349 10.31 7.88 -16.64
C LEU A 349 9.32 7.62 -15.51
N TYR A 350 8.08 8.07 -15.67
CA TYR A 350 7.01 7.93 -14.68
C TYR A 350 5.87 7.10 -15.27
N TYR A 351 5.27 6.25 -14.43
CA TYR A 351 4.33 5.23 -14.83
C TYR A 351 3.12 5.18 -13.91
N SER A 352 1.91 5.22 -14.49
CA SER A 352 0.71 4.73 -13.81
C SER A 352 0.65 3.21 -13.93
N PRO A 353 0.48 2.47 -12.82
CA PRO A 353 0.18 1.05 -12.88
C PRO A 353 -1.23 0.76 -13.41
N GLU A 354 -2.04 1.80 -13.58
CA GLU A 354 -3.40 1.75 -14.09
C GLU A 354 -4.28 0.78 -13.28
N ALA A 355 -4.23 0.86 -11.95
CA ALA A 355 -4.86 -0.11 -11.05
C ALA A 355 -6.39 -0.16 -11.23
N PHE A 356 -7.00 0.95 -11.64
CA PHE A 356 -8.44 1.08 -11.86
C PHE A 356 -8.84 1.00 -13.34
N ALA A 357 -7.90 0.71 -14.24
CA ALA A 357 -8.20 0.67 -15.66
C ALA A 357 -9.20 -0.45 -16.04
N PRO A 358 -10.12 -0.19 -17.00
CA PRO A 358 -11.11 -1.14 -17.51
C PRO A 358 -10.59 -2.53 -17.84
N GLU A 359 -9.33 -2.63 -18.28
CA GLU A 359 -8.72 -3.89 -18.70
C GLU A 359 -8.24 -4.73 -17.50
N ARG A 360 -7.86 -4.07 -16.40
CA ARG A 360 -7.66 -4.73 -15.11
C ARG A 360 -8.98 -5.05 -14.45
N THR A 361 -9.96 -4.17 -14.66
CA THR A 361 -11.32 -4.34 -14.18
C THR A 361 -12.21 -5.16 -15.12
N GLY A 362 -11.68 -5.72 -16.21
CA GLY A 362 -12.42 -6.62 -17.10
C GLY A 362 -12.71 -7.97 -16.44
N ASN A 363 -11.80 -8.41 -15.57
CA ASN A 363 -12.02 -9.48 -14.58
C ASN A 363 -12.70 -8.97 -13.29
N LEU A 364 -12.93 -7.65 -13.20
CA LEU A 364 -13.68 -6.94 -12.16
C LEU A 364 -14.99 -6.35 -12.74
N ARG A 365 -15.57 -6.93 -13.80
CA ARG A 365 -16.90 -6.55 -14.35
C ARG A 365 -18.07 -6.80 -13.37
N GLY A 366 -17.77 -7.01 -12.08
CA GLY A 366 -18.68 -6.94 -10.95
C GLY A 366 -18.50 -5.69 -10.07
N TYR A 367 -17.55 -4.80 -10.35
CA TYR A 367 -17.21 -3.65 -9.52
C TYR A 367 -17.63 -2.32 -10.16
N GLY A 368 -18.90 -2.25 -10.55
CA GLY A 368 -19.61 -0.98 -10.52
C GLY A 368 -19.82 -0.55 -9.08
N THR A 369 -20.27 0.68 -8.87
CA THR A 369 -20.75 1.18 -7.58
C THR A 369 -21.67 0.14 -6.94
N ILE A 370 -21.12 -0.61 -5.99
CA ILE A 370 -21.87 -1.48 -5.10
C ILE A 370 -22.02 -0.69 -3.77
N GLY A 371 -23.09 0.03 -3.47
CA GLY A 371 -24.29 0.23 -4.26
C GLY A 371 -25.06 -1.06 -4.51
N TYR A 372 -24.79 -2.14 -3.77
CA TYR A 372 -25.67 -3.29 -3.77
C TYR A 372 -26.93 -2.83 -3.05
N SER A 373 -27.84 -2.11 -3.71
CA SER A 373 -29.23 -2.46 -3.48
C SER A 373 -29.38 -3.85 -4.09
N LEU A 374 -29.02 -4.91 -3.33
CA LEU A 374 -29.31 -6.29 -3.73
C LEU A 374 -30.82 -6.40 -3.68
N THR A 375 -31.47 -6.17 -4.81
CA THR A 375 -32.78 -6.75 -5.07
C THR A 375 -32.66 -8.21 -5.51
N GLN A 376 -31.43 -8.74 -5.72
CA GLN A 376 -31.15 -10.13 -6.09
C GLN A 376 -29.90 -10.69 -5.38
N PRO A 377 -29.85 -11.99 -5.02
CA PRO A 377 -28.71 -12.61 -4.34
C PRO A 377 -27.46 -12.76 -5.25
N PRO A 378 -26.23 -12.77 -4.69
CA PRO A 378 -24.99 -12.89 -5.48
C PRO A 378 -24.85 -14.26 -6.16
N SER A 379 -24.02 -14.37 -7.20
CA SER A 379 -23.71 -15.68 -7.80
C SER A 379 -22.75 -16.49 -6.90
N ALA A 380 -22.59 -17.79 -7.18
CA ALA A 380 -21.63 -18.63 -6.44
C ALA A 380 -20.17 -18.20 -6.65
N ALA A 381 -19.82 -17.67 -7.83
CA ALA A 381 -18.49 -17.11 -8.10
C ALA A 381 -18.26 -15.82 -7.29
N ASP A 382 -19.27 -14.95 -7.22
CA ASP A 382 -19.22 -13.73 -6.42
C ASP A 382 -19.10 -14.05 -4.94
N ALA A 383 -19.82 -15.06 -4.44
CA ALA A 383 -19.71 -15.51 -3.06
C ALA A 383 -18.28 -15.93 -2.69
N GLN A 384 -17.58 -16.62 -3.59
CA GLN A 384 -16.18 -17.01 -3.39
C GLN A 384 -15.25 -15.79 -3.34
N ASN A 385 -15.48 -14.80 -4.21
CA ASN A 385 -14.72 -13.56 -4.24
C ASN A 385 -14.95 -12.72 -2.96
N ILE A 386 -16.21 -12.56 -2.56
CA ILE A 386 -16.63 -11.87 -1.33
C ILE A 386 -15.93 -12.50 -0.12
N ALA A 387 -15.96 -13.83 -0.01
CA ALA A 387 -15.28 -14.54 1.06
C ALA A 387 -13.76 -14.32 1.05
N THR A 388 -13.14 -14.35 -0.13
CA THR A 388 -11.69 -14.14 -0.29
C THR A 388 -11.27 -12.74 0.15
N LEU A 389 -12.05 -11.72 -0.21
CA LEU A 389 -11.81 -10.34 0.22
C LEU A 389 -11.99 -10.18 1.73
N TRP A 390 -13.04 -10.78 2.29
CA TRP A 390 -13.26 -10.75 3.73
C TRP A 390 -12.11 -11.43 4.49
N VAL A 391 -11.63 -12.59 4.03
CA VAL A 391 -10.49 -13.28 4.67
C VAL A 391 -9.23 -12.41 4.68
N ARG A 392 -8.96 -11.66 3.60
CA ARG A 392 -7.83 -10.71 3.58
C ARG A 392 -8.00 -9.58 4.59
N LYS A 393 -9.20 -9.00 4.67
CA LYS A 393 -9.52 -7.96 5.67
C LYS A 393 -9.36 -8.52 7.09
N TRP A 394 -9.82 -9.74 7.32
CA TRP A 394 -9.68 -10.46 8.58
C TRP A 394 -8.22 -10.72 8.97
N GLU A 395 -7.40 -11.22 8.05
CA GLU A 395 -5.96 -11.44 8.27
C GLU A 395 -5.26 -10.14 8.68
N LEU A 396 -5.52 -9.03 7.98
CA LEU A 396 -4.97 -7.72 8.32
C LEU A 396 -5.46 -7.20 9.67
N PHE A 397 -6.74 -7.43 10.00
CA PHE A 397 -7.33 -7.02 11.26
C PHE A 397 -6.75 -7.80 12.45
N VAL A 398 -6.58 -9.12 12.33
CA VAL A 398 -5.98 -9.97 13.37
C VAL A 398 -4.48 -9.68 13.54
N ALA A 399 -3.78 -9.27 12.48
CA ALA A 399 -2.37 -8.89 12.56
C ALA A 399 -2.14 -7.60 13.38
N ASP A 400 -3.06 -6.63 13.29
CA ASP A 400 -3.01 -5.41 14.11
C ASP A 400 -4.41 -4.85 14.39
N THR A 401 -4.97 -5.23 15.54
CA THR A 401 -6.30 -4.82 15.99
C THR A 401 -6.35 -3.39 16.54
N SER A 402 -5.21 -2.72 16.70
CA SER A 402 -5.13 -1.36 17.27
C SER A 402 -5.21 -0.28 16.20
N LEU A 403 -4.82 -0.60 14.96
CA LEU A 403 -4.74 0.33 13.83
C LEU A 403 -5.86 0.12 12.78
N ARG A 404 -6.84 -0.75 13.05
CA ARG A 404 -7.82 -1.21 12.04
C ARG A 404 -9.25 -1.18 12.57
N ASP A 405 -10.16 -0.63 11.77
CA ASP A 405 -11.58 -0.55 12.12
C ASP A 405 -12.28 -1.92 11.99
N ALA A 406 -12.70 -2.47 13.13
CA ALA A 406 -13.43 -3.73 13.24
C ALA A 406 -14.78 -3.72 12.50
N THR A 407 -15.36 -2.53 12.24
CA THR A 407 -16.63 -2.39 11.49
C THR A 407 -16.53 -2.89 10.06
N LEU A 408 -15.32 -3.00 9.51
CA LEU A 408 -15.07 -3.52 8.16
C LEU A 408 -15.13 -5.06 8.08
N CYS A 409 -14.96 -5.75 9.20
CA CYS A 409 -14.90 -7.21 9.25
C CYS A 409 -16.09 -7.85 9.97
N LEU A 410 -16.64 -7.17 10.98
CA LEU A 410 -17.58 -7.74 11.94
C LEU A 410 -18.91 -6.99 11.95
N THR A 411 -20.03 -7.73 11.95
CA THR A 411 -21.35 -7.15 12.25
C THR A 411 -21.41 -6.71 13.71
N PRO A 412 -22.31 -5.78 14.09
CA PRO A 412 -22.50 -5.41 15.49
C PRO A 412 -22.78 -6.64 16.38
N ASP A 413 -23.62 -7.55 15.90
CA ASP A 413 -24.10 -8.74 16.62
C ASP A 413 -23.29 -10.00 16.31
N CYS A 414 -22.02 -9.86 15.93
CA CYS A 414 -21.21 -11.01 15.56
C CYS A 414 -20.87 -11.90 16.76
N CYS A 415 -20.71 -13.20 16.53
CA CYS A 415 -20.28 -14.17 17.52
C CYS A 415 -18.92 -14.79 17.15
N LEU A 416 -18.03 -14.95 18.13
CA LEU A 416 -16.79 -15.71 18.03
C LEU A 416 -16.82 -16.87 19.02
N ARG A 417 -16.66 -18.08 18.50
CA ARG A 417 -16.36 -19.26 19.30
C ARG A 417 -14.89 -19.61 19.10
N ASP A 418 -14.08 -19.36 20.11
CA ASP A 418 -12.64 -19.57 20.09
C ASP A 418 -12.29 -20.87 20.84
N LEU A 419 -11.82 -21.87 20.11
CA LEU A 419 -11.35 -23.14 20.66
C LEU A 419 -9.82 -23.18 20.60
N LEU A 420 -9.19 -22.53 21.59
CA LEU A 420 -7.74 -22.54 21.85
C LEU A 420 -6.87 -21.74 20.85
N VAL A 421 -7.44 -20.86 20.03
CA VAL A 421 -6.67 -20.11 19.03
C VAL A 421 -6.10 -18.83 19.63
N PHE A 422 -6.96 -17.87 20.00
CA PHE A 422 -6.51 -16.52 20.35
C PHE A 422 -6.22 -16.36 21.84
N SER A 423 -6.82 -17.16 22.70
CA SER A 423 -6.60 -17.08 24.16
C SER A 423 -5.98 -18.31 24.76
N ARG A 424 -5.71 -19.35 23.96
CA ARG A 424 -5.35 -20.70 24.44
C ARG A 424 -6.39 -21.28 25.42
N THR A 425 -7.62 -20.76 25.47
CA THR A 425 -8.74 -21.29 26.25
C THR A 425 -9.98 -21.49 25.36
N PHE A 426 -11.01 -22.16 25.90
CA PHE A 426 -12.32 -22.26 25.25
C PHE A 426 -13.18 -21.05 25.60
N ARG A 427 -13.60 -20.27 24.59
CA ARG A 427 -14.45 -19.09 24.78
C ARG A 427 -15.55 -18.98 23.75
N MET A 428 -16.64 -18.34 24.17
CA MET A 428 -17.70 -17.86 23.30
C MET A 428 -17.95 -16.40 23.63
N LEU A 429 -17.84 -15.55 22.62
CA LEU A 429 -17.98 -14.11 22.71
C LEU A 429 -19.07 -13.66 21.75
N GLU A 430 -19.91 -12.76 22.22
CA GLU A 430 -21.02 -12.18 21.47
C GLU A 430 -20.88 -10.66 21.49
N GLY A 431 -21.01 -10.07 20.32
CA GLY A 431 -20.87 -8.64 20.09
C GLY A 431 -19.45 -8.24 19.69
N ARG A 432 -19.38 -7.33 18.72
CA ARG A 432 -18.12 -6.84 18.14
C ARG A 432 -17.12 -6.32 19.18
N ALA A 433 -17.59 -5.54 20.16
CA ALA A 433 -16.70 -4.93 21.16
C ALA A 433 -15.90 -5.97 21.97
N LYS A 434 -16.57 -7.02 22.47
CA LYS A 434 -15.92 -8.09 23.23
C LYS A 434 -14.92 -8.88 22.40
N ILE A 435 -15.22 -9.06 21.10
CA ILE A 435 -14.32 -9.75 20.17
C ILE A 435 -13.08 -8.91 19.90
N VAL A 436 -13.23 -7.60 19.70
CA VAL A 436 -12.09 -6.69 19.51
C VAL A 436 -11.18 -6.69 20.74
N GLU A 437 -11.75 -6.54 21.94
CA GLU A 437 -11.02 -6.58 23.21
C GLU A 437 -10.26 -7.91 23.39
N HIS A 438 -10.93 -9.03 23.10
CA HIS A 438 -10.32 -10.35 23.15
C HIS A 438 -9.12 -10.47 22.19
N LEU A 439 -9.27 -10.02 20.94
CA LEU A 439 -8.20 -10.11 19.95
C LEU A 439 -7.05 -9.14 20.24
N GLN A 440 -7.30 -7.98 20.87
CA GLN A 440 -6.25 -7.05 21.31
C GLN A 440 -5.33 -7.67 22.37
N SER A 441 -5.86 -8.58 23.18
CA SER A 441 -5.08 -9.32 24.20
C SER A 441 -4.51 -10.65 23.70
N ALA A 442 -4.78 -11.04 22.46
CA ALA A 442 -4.35 -12.31 21.89
C ALA A 442 -2.85 -12.30 21.49
N PRO A 443 -2.19 -13.46 21.43
CA PRO A 443 -0.88 -13.60 20.80
C PRO A 443 -0.89 -13.05 19.37
N ARG A 444 0.18 -12.38 18.98
CA ARG A 444 0.36 -11.85 17.62
C ARG A 444 1.10 -12.85 16.75
N GLY A 445 1.03 -12.65 15.43
CA GLY A 445 1.83 -13.44 14.47
C GLY A 445 1.07 -14.56 13.77
N PHE A 446 -0.25 -14.46 13.64
CA PHE A 446 -0.99 -15.35 12.74
C PHE A 446 -0.77 -14.94 11.28
N PHE A 447 -0.56 -15.91 10.39
CA PHE A 447 -0.32 -15.69 8.97
C PHE A 447 -0.89 -16.82 8.10
N GLY A 448 -0.96 -16.57 6.79
CA GLY A 448 -1.21 -17.62 5.80
C GLY A 448 -2.68 -18.03 5.71
N PHE A 449 -3.59 -17.09 5.91
CA PHE A 449 -5.03 -17.34 5.86
C PHE A 449 -5.47 -17.76 4.45
N LYS A 450 -6.00 -18.98 4.31
CA LYS A 450 -6.43 -19.57 3.04
C LYS A 450 -7.79 -20.23 3.18
N ILE A 451 -8.71 -19.93 2.28
CA ILE A 451 -10.01 -20.62 2.20
C ILE A 451 -9.78 -22.07 1.76
N LEU A 452 -10.41 -23.01 2.47
CA LEU A 452 -10.39 -24.43 2.17
C LEU A 452 -11.62 -24.77 1.31
N GLY A 453 -11.40 -25.10 0.04
CA GLY A 453 -12.46 -25.50 -0.89
C GLY A 453 -13.36 -24.34 -1.33
N ARG A 454 -14.59 -24.67 -1.73
CA ARG A 454 -15.60 -23.70 -2.17
C ARG A 454 -16.43 -23.21 -0.97
N VAL A 455 -16.84 -21.95 -1.00
CA VAL A 455 -17.83 -21.42 -0.06
C VAL A 455 -19.25 -21.79 -0.47
N THR A 456 -20.15 -21.81 0.48
CA THR A 456 -21.58 -22.06 0.27
C THR A 456 -22.34 -20.75 0.42
N LEU A 457 -23.05 -20.35 -0.63
CA LEU A 457 -24.03 -19.27 -0.57
C LEU A 457 -25.39 -19.85 -0.20
N LYS A 458 -26.04 -19.27 0.81
CA LYS A 458 -27.41 -19.57 1.21
C LYS A 458 -28.24 -18.30 1.20
N VAL A 459 -29.24 -18.25 0.32
CA VAL A 459 -30.26 -17.20 0.31
C VAL A 459 -31.31 -17.59 1.35
N VAL A 460 -31.47 -16.77 2.38
CA VAL A 460 -32.43 -17.02 3.48
C VAL A 460 -33.74 -16.30 3.20
N THR A 461 -33.66 -15.04 2.78
CA THR A 461 -34.75 -14.22 2.25
C THR A 461 -34.22 -13.37 1.10
N ASP A 462 -35.10 -12.65 0.41
CA ASP A 462 -34.72 -11.71 -0.67
C ASP A 462 -33.75 -10.62 -0.19
N SER A 463 -33.72 -10.33 1.12
CA SER A 463 -32.88 -9.31 1.74
C SER A 463 -31.77 -9.86 2.65
N LEU A 464 -31.71 -11.18 2.87
CA LEU A 464 -30.74 -11.83 3.76
C LEU A 464 -30.06 -13.00 3.05
N CYS A 465 -28.76 -12.83 2.82
CA CYS A 465 -27.91 -13.88 2.26
C CYS A 465 -26.77 -14.22 3.23
N LEU A 466 -26.38 -15.49 3.27
CA LEU A 466 -25.29 -16.00 4.08
C LEU A 466 -24.23 -16.65 3.20
N ILE A 467 -22.96 -16.36 3.46
CA ILE A 467 -21.82 -17.06 2.84
C ILE A 467 -21.09 -17.81 3.93
N GLN A 468 -20.98 -19.13 3.81
CA GLN A 468 -20.29 -19.98 4.76
C GLN A 468 -19.05 -20.59 4.12
N GLY A 469 -17.93 -20.56 4.83
CA GLY A 469 -16.68 -21.13 4.35
C GLY A 469 -15.81 -21.61 5.49
N ARG A 470 -14.75 -22.34 5.10
CA ARG A 470 -13.69 -22.76 6.02
C ARG A 470 -12.39 -22.12 5.59
N LEU A 471 -11.54 -21.78 6.54
CA LEU A 471 -10.18 -21.31 6.28
C LEU A 471 -9.17 -22.04 7.16
N ARG A 472 -7.92 -22.05 6.70
CA ARG A 472 -6.74 -22.49 7.44
C ARG A 472 -5.76 -21.32 7.58
N PHE A 473 -5.07 -21.26 8.71
CA PHE A 473 -4.03 -20.28 9.01
C PHE A 473 -3.08 -20.87 10.05
N GLU A 474 -1.97 -20.20 10.30
CA GLU A 474 -0.89 -20.71 11.15
C GLU A 474 -0.30 -19.58 11.98
N ASP A 475 0.41 -19.94 13.05
CA ASP A 475 1.39 -19.09 13.74
C ASP A 475 2.69 -19.91 13.90
N ASP A 476 3.63 -19.41 14.69
CA ASP A 476 4.87 -20.13 14.99
C ASP A 476 4.64 -21.42 15.79
N ASP A 477 3.56 -21.50 16.57
CA ASP A 477 3.27 -22.60 17.48
C ASP A 477 2.40 -23.70 16.86
N GLY A 478 1.58 -23.38 15.86
CA GLY A 478 0.54 -24.29 15.42
C GLY A 478 -0.16 -23.94 14.12
N THR A 479 -1.10 -24.82 13.77
CA THR A 479 -1.99 -24.72 12.63
C THR A 479 -3.42 -24.66 13.14
N TYR A 480 -4.22 -23.82 12.48
CA TYR A 480 -5.57 -23.49 12.91
C TYR A 480 -6.52 -23.60 11.73
N THR A 481 -7.77 -23.88 12.06
CA THR A 481 -8.88 -23.79 11.12
C THR A 481 -9.93 -22.86 11.64
N ALA A 482 -10.71 -22.24 10.75
CA ALA A 482 -11.90 -21.53 11.15
C ALA A 482 -13.06 -21.82 10.21
N VAL A 483 -14.27 -21.78 10.75
CA VAL A 483 -15.53 -21.74 9.99
C VAL A 483 -16.11 -20.35 10.16
N PHE A 484 -16.34 -19.65 9.05
CA PHE A 484 -16.92 -18.31 9.05
C PHE A 484 -18.29 -18.30 8.39
N THR A 485 -19.16 -17.41 8.85
CA THR A 485 -20.45 -17.08 8.24
C THR A 485 -20.49 -15.57 8.02
N LEU A 486 -20.55 -15.15 6.76
CA LEU A 486 -20.74 -13.76 6.37
C LEU A 486 -22.22 -13.51 6.10
N THR A 487 -22.64 -12.27 6.35
CA THR A 487 -23.99 -11.80 6.04
C THR A 487 -23.94 -10.42 5.42
N SER A 488 -24.97 -10.13 4.62
CA SER A 488 -25.31 -8.80 4.13
C SER A 488 -26.82 -8.64 4.26
N SER A 489 -27.26 -7.48 4.76
CA SER A 489 -28.68 -7.11 4.87
C SER A 489 -28.89 -5.74 4.25
N GLY A 490 -29.90 -5.62 3.40
CA GLY A 490 -30.33 -4.35 2.80
C GLY A 490 -29.21 -3.60 2.07
N GLY A 491 -28.25 -4.32 1.49
CA GLY A 491 -27.14 -3.71 0.77
C GLY A 491 -25.92 -3.29 1.57
N SER A 492 -25.91 -3.61 2.86
CA SER A 492 -24.75 -3.40 3.71
C SER A 492 -23.54 -4.23 3.24
N PRO A 493 -22.30 -3.75 3.44
CA PRO A 493 -21.10 -4.55 3.18
C PRO A 493 -21.16 -5.92 3.85
N TRP A 494 -20.65 -6.93 3.16
CA TRP A 494 -20.50 -8.28 3.71
C TRP A 494 -19.56 -8.29 4.90
N ARG A 495 -20.09 -8.73 6.05
CA ARG A 495 -19.36 -8.80 7.32
C ARG A 495 -19.61 -10.13 7.98
N CYS A 496 -18.70 -10.54 8.85
CA CYS A 496 -18.83 -11.79 9.58
C CYS A 496 -19.86 -11.66 10.69
N LEU A 497 -20.84 -12.56 10.64
CA LEU A 497 -21.87 -12.77 11.67
C LEU A 497 -21.41 -13.81 12.69
N ALA A 498 -20.72 -14.87 12.25
CA ALA A 498 -20.28 -15.92 13.15
C ALA A 498 -18.93 -16.49 12.71
N LEU A 499 -18.02 -16.66 13.67
CA LEU A 499 -16.71 -17.25 13.46
C LEU A 499 -16.47 -18.34 14.52
N LEU A 500 -16.07 -19.52 14.09
CA LEU A 500 -15.58 -20.60 14.93
C LEU A 500 -14.11 -20.80 14.60
N THR A 501 -13.19 -20.55 15.53
CA THR A 501 -11.76 -20.81 15.37
C THR A 501 -11.35 -22.02 16.18
N VAL A 502 -10.53 -22.90 15.61
CA VAL A 502 -10.13 -24.17 16.21
C VAL A 502 -8.65 -24.42 15.99
N LEU A 503 -7.92 -24.68 17.07
CA LEU A 503 -6.58 -25.26 17.00
C LEU A 503 -6.65 -26.64 16.34
N HIS A 504 -5.93 -26.80 15.22
CA HIS A 504 -5.86 -28.05 14.48
C HIS A 504 -4.68 -28.91 14.92
N GLY A 505 -3.54 -28.29 15.25
CA GLY A 505 -2.39 -29.00 15.81
C GLY A 505 -1.20 -28.09 16.09
N PHE A 506 -0.33 -28.49 17.03
CA PHE A 506 0.92 -27.78 17.35
C PHE A 506 2.08 -28.28 16.46
N LYS A 507 3.05 -27.39 16.19
CA LYS A 507 4.34 -27.73 15.58
C LYS A 507 5.25 -28.32 16.67
N GLU A 508 5.84 -29.50 16.42
CA GLU A 508 6.45 -30.36 17.46
C GLU A 508 7.70 -29.79 18.16
N SER A 509 8.27 -28.68 17.69
CA SER A 509 9.65 -28.26 18.01
C SER A 509 9.87 -27.53 19.35
N ARG A 510 8.92 -27.50 20.29
CA ARG A 510 9.10 -26.75 21.57
C ARG A 510 8.69 -27.44 22.87
N LEU A 511 8.11 -28.64 22.86
CA LEU A 511 7.67 -29.29 24.11
C LEU A 511 8.82 -29.93 24.91
N SER A 512 10.01 -30.08 24.31
CA SER A 512 11.17 -30.75 24.94
C SER A 512 11.93 -29.91 25.96
N SER A 513 11.66 -28.60 26.10
CA SER A 513 12.47 -27.69 26.93
C SER A 513 11.85 -27.26 28.27
N VAL A 514 10.59 -27.62 28.56
CA VAL A 514 9.85 -27.04 29.72
C VAL A 514 9.77 -27.98 30.94
N LEU A 515 10.00 -29.29 30.81
CA LEU A 515 9.81 -30.24 31.92
C LEU A 515 11.05 -31.11 32.12
N ARG A 516 12.05 -30.58 32.84
CA ARG A 516 13.11 -31.37 33.48
C ARG A 516 13.46 -30.82 34.87
N SER A 517 12.51 -30.90 35.81
CA SER A 517 12.87 -30.87 37.23
C SER A 517 13.13 -32.31 37.69
N HIS A 518 14.33 -32.54 38.21
CA HIS A 518 14.72 -33.83 38.77
C HIS A 518 14.11 -33.94 40.18
N ASP A 519 12.93 -34.58 40.28
CA ASP A 519 12.42 -35.29 41.50
C ASP A 519 10.93 -35.72 41.42
N ILE A 520 10.28 -35.69 40.26
CA ILE A 520 8.86 -36.09 40.13
C ILE A 520 8.75 -37.43 39.38
N GLU A 521 8.04 -38.42 39.95
CA GLU A 521 7.87 -39.77 39.36
C GLU A 521 7.07 -39.74 38.04
N PHE A 522 6.11 -38.82 37.92
CA PHE A 522 5.28 -38.59 36.74
C PHE A 522 5.22 -37.10 36.39
N ASP A 523 5.31 -36.77 35.11
CA ASP A 523 5.14 -35.42 34.57
C ASP A 523 3.67 -34.96 34.54
N ALA A 524 2.73 -35.91 34.49
CA ALA A 524 1.29 -35.62 34.53
C ALA A 524 0.49 -36.74 35.19
N VAL A 525 -0.57 -36.35 35.93
CA VAL A 525 -1.58 -37.27 36.48
C VAL A 525 -2.91 -37.02 35.77
N ILE A 526 -3.50 -38.08 35.23
CA ILE A 526 -4.75 -38.07 34.48
C ILE A 526 -5.80 -38.82 35.29
N ILE A 527 -6.92 -38.17 35.58
CA ILE A 527 -8.01 -38.76 36.37
C ILE A 527 -9.12 -39.21 35.42
N GLY A 528 -9.38 -40.51 35.41
CA GLY A 528 -10.32 -41.23 34.54
C GLY A 528 -9.61 -41.96 33.40
N ALA A 529 -9.82 -43.27 33.29
CA ALA A 529 -9.36 -44.14 32.19
C ALA A 529 -10.49 -44.45 31.19
N GLY A 530 -11.37 -43.47 30.95
CA GLY A 530 -12.28 -43.46 29.80
C GLY A 530 -11.58 -42.99 28.52
N GLN A 531 -12.33 -42.90 27.41
CA GLN A 531 -11.80 -42.53 26.09
C GLN A 531 -10.95 -41.24 26.12
N ALA A 532 -11.45 -40.17 26.76
CA ALA A 532 -10.74 -38.90 26.84
C ALA A 532 -9.43 -38.99 27.63
N GLY A 533 -9.45 -39.63 28.81
CA GLY A 533 -8.25 -39.75 29.64
C GLY A 533 -7.18 -40.64 29.02
N LEU A 534 -7.59 -41.75 28.38
CA LEU A 534 -6.66 -42.59 27.62
C LEU A 534 -6.08 -41.88 26.40
N ALA A 535 -6.89 -41.10 25.68
CA ALA A 535 -6.41 -40.29 24.56
C ALA A 535 -5.38 -39.24 25.02
N THR A 536 -5.64 -38.57 26.14
CA THR A 536 -4.69 -37.64 26.77
C THR A 536 -3.39 -38.35 27.17
N ALA A 537 -3.48 -39.52 27.81
CA ALA A 537 -2.31 -40.30 28.22
C ALA A 537 -1.45 -40.71 27.03
N ALA A 538 -2.07 -41.19 25.96
CA ALA A 538 -1.38 -41.57 24.73
C ALA A 538 -0.66 -40.37 24.08
N GLN A 539 -1.31 -39.21 24.00
CA GLN A 539 -0.71 -38.01 23.42
C GLN A 539 0.46 -37.47 24.26
N LEU A 540 0.32 -37.42 25.59
CA LEU A 540 1.39 -36.99 26.49
C LEU A 540 2.57 -37.98 26.47
N SER A 541 2.28 -39.29 26.42
CA SER A 541 3.32 -40.33 26.28
C SER A 541 4.10 -40.17 24.97
N ARG A 542 3.43 -39.85 23.86
CA ARG A 542 4.11 -39.55 22.58
C ARG A 542 5.04 -38.35 22.67
N LEU A 543 4.68 -37.36 23.49
CA LEU A 543 5.51 -36.18 23.75
C LEU A 543 6.68 -36.48 24.70
N GLY A 544 6.86 -37.73 25.12
CA GLY A 544 7.95 -38.16 26.01
C GLY A 544 7.69 -37.91 27.49
N LEU A 545 6.46 -37.56 27.86
CA LEU A 545 6.07 -37.29 29.25
C LEU A 545 5.64 -38.58 29.96
N LYS A 546 6.13 -38.78 31.17
CA LYS A 546 5.71 -39.88 32.06
C LYS A 546 4.34 -39.56 32.64
N THR A 547 3.31 -40.32 32.25
CA THR A 547 1.94 -40.09 32.74
C THR A 547 1.44 -41.20 33.64
N CYS A 548 0.73 -40.84 34.71
CA CYS A 548 -0.04 -41.76 35.54
C CYS A 548 -1.54 -41.58 35.27
N VAL A 549 -2.26 -42.66 34.98
CA VAL A 549 -3.73 -42.65 34.81
C VAL A 549 -4.38 -43.31 36.01
N ILE A 550 -5.27 -42.59 36.69
CA ILE A 550 -6.01 -43.08 37.86
C ILE A 550 -7.47 -43.29 37.47
N GLU A 551 -8.00 -44.49 37.67
CA GLU A 551 -9.40 -44.82 37.42
C GLU A 551 -10.05 -45.39 38.68
N ARG A 552 -11.27 -44.93 38.96
CA ARG A 552 -12.09 -45.42 40.08
C ARG A 552 -12.77 -46.74 39.73
N SER A 553 -13.17 -46.91 38.48
CA SER A 553 -13.81 -48.13 38.00
C SER A 553 -12.88 -49.34 38.08
N ARG A 554 -13.48 -50.54 38.11
CA ARG A 554 -12.74 -51.80 38.25
C ARG A 554 -11.79 -52.07 37.08
N ARG A 555 -12.15 -51.63 35.86
CA ARG A 555 -11.33 -51.81 34.66
C ARG A 555 -11.28 -50.52 33.83
N VAL A 556 -10.21 -50.39 33.05
CA VAL A 556 -10.04 -49.35 32.05
C VAL A 556 -11.20 -49.38 31.03
N GLY A 557 -11.77 -48.22 30.74
CA GLY A 557 -12.90 -48.05 29.82
C GLY A 557 -14.27 -48.44 30.38
N ASP A 558 -14.37 -48.93 31.62
CA ASP A 558 -15.66 -49.23 32.27
C ASP A 558 -16.63 -48.03 32.31
N PRO A 559 -16.20 -46.75 32.48
CA PRO A 559 -17.13 -45.62 32.38
C PRO A 559 -17.96 -45.56 31.09
N TRP A 560 -17.47 -46.15 29.99
CA TRP A 560 -18.21 -46.26 28.72
C TRP A 560 -19.13 -47.48 28.71
N ARG A 561 -18.67 -48.64 29.22
CA ARG A 561 -19.48 -49.87 29.33
C ARG A 561 -20.67 -49.69 30.27
N ASP A 562 -20.48 -48.93 31.34
CA ASP A 562 -21.50 -48.72 32.36
C ASP A 562 -22.54 -47.67 31.91
N ARG A 563 -22.19 -46.82 30.95
CA ARG A 563 -23.08 -45.78 30.42
C ARG A 563 -23.93 -46.26 29.24
N TYR A 564 -23.43 -47.20 28.44
CA TYR A 564 -24.14 -47.69 27.26
C TYR A 564 -24.15 -49.22 27.21
N SER A 565 -25.36 -49.79 27.23
CA SER A 565 -25.58 -51.25 27.14
C SER A 565 -25.16 -51.85 25.79
N PHE A 566 -24.99 -51.01 24.77
CA PHE A 566 -24.57 -51.34 23.40
C PHE A 566 -23.70 -50.20 22.84
N LEU A 567 -22.83 -50.50 21.89
CA LEU A 567 -21.93 -49.52 21.26
C LEU A 567 -22.69 -48.68 20.22
N GLU A 568 -23.48 -47.70 20.66
CA GLU A 568 -24.05 -46.67 19.78
C GLU A 568 -23.23 -45.39 19.88
N PHE A 569 -22.59 -45.00 18.77
CA PHE A 569 -21.88 -43.72 18.70
C PHE A 569 -22.88 -42.59 18.46
N ASN A 570 -22.95 -41.64 19.40
CA ASN A 570 -23.64 -40.36 19.23
C ASN A 570 -22.80 -39.32 18.46
N THR A 571 -21.63 -39.72 17.96
CA THR A 571 -20.70 -38.91 17.19
C THR A 571 -20.28 -39.66 15.92
N PRO A 572 -19.97 -38.96 14.81
CA PRO A 572 -19.46 -39.61 13.60
C PRO A 572 -18.20 -40.44 13.89
N LYS A 573 -18.01 -41.55 13.16
CA LYS A 573 -16.89 -42.51 13.33
C LYS A 573 -15.52 -41.83 13.44
N ASP A 574 -15.32 -40.75 12.69
CA ASP A 574 -14.08 -39.97 12.66
C ASP A 574 -13.73 -39.33 14.01
N PHE A 575 -14.67 -39.19 14.94
CA PHE A 575 -14.44 -38.63 16.29
C PHE A 575 -14.35 -39.71 17.39
N SER A 576 -14.56 -40.96 17.02
CA SER A 576 -14.67 -42.08 17.97
C SER A 576 -13.37 -42.86 18.14
N HIS A 577 -12.33 -42.54 17.36
CA HIS A 577 -11.05 -43.23 17.41
C HIS A 577 -10.18 -42.74 18.58
N LEU A 578 -9.34 -43.62 19.11
CA LEU A 578 -8.27 -43.22 20.04
C LEU A 578 -7.07 -42.71 19.23
N PRO A 579 -6.28 -41.77 19.77
CA PRO A 579 -5.00 -41.40 19.18
C PRO A 579 -4.17 -42.65 18.83
N PHE A 580 -3.65 -42.69 17.60
CA PHE A 580 -2.81 -43.79 17.07
C PHE A 580 -3.51 -45.14 16.85
N PHE A 581 -4.84 -45.19 17.00
CA PHE A 581 -5.64 -46.38 16.69
C PHE A 581 -6.81 -46.01 15.78
N SER A 582 -6.75 -46.41 14.51
CA SER A 582 -7.88 -46.28 13.60
C SER A 582 -8.92 -47.37 13.86
N ILE A 583 -10.18 -46.98 14.03
CA ILE A 583 -11.30 -47.93 13.98
C ILE A 583 -11.63 -48.15 12.50
N SER A 584 -11.25 -49.31 11.95
CA SER A 584 -11.48 -49.68 10.53
C SER A 584 -12.95 -49.71 10.17
#